data_AF-A0A524CH09-F1
#
_entry.id   AF-A0A524CH09-F1
#
_cell.length_a   1.000
_cell.length_b   1.000
_cell.length_c   1.000
_cell.angle_alpha   90.00
_cell.angle_beta   90.00
_cell.angle_gamma   90.00
#
_symmetry.space_group_name_H-M   'P 1'
#
loop_
_entity.id
_entity.type
_entity.pdbx_description
1 polymer ?
#
loop_
_entity_poly.entity_id
_entity_poly.type
_entity_poly.pdbx_seq_one_letter_code
_entity_poly.pdbx_strand_id
1 'polypeptide(L)'
;MFVIYQDTDYLLIKLTEIKENRNQKLQIHSISPFTIKDASLLLTGSLEKSSNLNNVSWFKNGWQSWSPCKLLFGDQKDRKGPPLNVYKRTLDNQDYGIEGRFYSEYCTAITELSSKSTFILGFTTLPEQFSRIVLDHNDSEKMKKLTAFGCMDGLLLSESSIDYSEEIFVGFKSNSTGYYGLIDYASIVEEYLKEERISEIPIGWCSWYYYFTEISMEDMLKNIEFFKDKEEEIPIDFIQLDDGYFKQIGDYQDLNEKFSESLSFLFKKIENSGFK
;
A
#
# COMPACT_ATOMS: atom_id res chain seq x y z
N MET A 1 -20.08 -13.34 20.31
CA MET A 1 -20.97 -12.89 19.22
C MET A 1 -20.93 -11.38 19.25
N PHE A 2 -20.17 -10.76 18.33
CA PHE A 2 -20.19 -9.30 18.17
C PHE A 2 -21.44 -8.97 17.36
N VAL A 3 -22.33 -8.16 17.91
CA VAL A 3 -23.49 -7.65 17.17
C VAL A 3 -23.02 -6.37 16.49
N ILE A 4 -23.00 -6.37 15.16
CA ILE A 4 -22.75 -5.18 14.37
C ILE A 4 -24.08 -4.40 14.38
N TYR A 5 -24.07 -3.19 14.94
CA TYR A 5 -25.28 -2.38 15.15
C TYR A 5 -25.69 -1.56 13.92
N GLN A 6 -24.90 -1.65 12.85
CA GLN A 6 -25.14 -1.02 11.55
C GLN A 6 -25.37 -2.16 10.56
N ASP A 7 -26.27 -2.00 9.58
CA ASP A 7 -26.60 -3.00 8.56
C ASP A 7 -25.44 -3.25 7.56
N THR A 8 -24.21 -3.24 8.05
CA THR A 8 -22.96 -3.47 7.33
C THR A 8 -22.33 -4.77 7.82
N ASP A 9 -21.50 -5.39 6.99
CA ASP A 9 -20.80 -6.64 7.28
C ASP A 9 -19.34 -6.43 7.75
N TYR A 10 -19.03 -5.21 8.16
CA TYR A 10 -17.71 -4.79 8.66
C TYR A 10 -17.82 -3.84 9.86
N LEU A 11 -16.71 -3.68 10.56
CA LEU A 11 -16.52 -2.72 11.64
C LEU A 11 -15.44 -1.71 11.27
N LEU A 12 -15.68 -0.44 11.60
CA LEU A 12 -14.66 0.60 11.62
C LEU A 12 -14.31 0.89 13.06
N ILE A 13 -13.01 0.85 13.38
CA ILE A 13 -12.52 1.04 14.75
C ILE A 13 -11.49 2.17 14.72
N LYS A 14 -11.65 3.13 15.62
CA LYS A 14 -10.73 4.26 15.79
C LYS A 14 -10.56 4.53 17.27
N LEU A 15 -9.32 4.65 17.74
CA LEU A 15 -9.05 5.16 19.08
C LEU A 15 -9.06 6.68 19.03
N THR A 16 -9.69 7.32 20.00
CA THR A 16 -9.74 8.79 20.11
C THR A 16 -9.31 9.24 21.49
N GLU A 17 -8.79 10.46 21.57
CA GLU A 17 -8.42 11.13 22.83
C GLU A 17 -7.46 10.33 23.72
N ILE A 18 -6.36 9.82 23.13
CA ILE A 18 -5.35 9.07 23.87
C ILE A 18 -4.52 10.08 24.69
N LYS A 19 -4.64 10.01 26.01
CA LYS A 19 -4.04 10.97 26.97
C LYS A 19 -3.28 10.23 28.06
N GLU A 20 -2.17 10.81 28.51
CA GLU A 20 -1.50 10.39 29.74
C GLU A 20 -1.94 11.32 30.87
N ASN A 21 -2.58 10.75 31.89
CA ASN A 21 -3.15 11.51 33.01
C ASN A 21 -2.14 11.71 34.16
N ARG A 22 -0.94 11.14 34.05
CA ARG A 22 0.18 11.31 35.00
C ARG A 22 1.15 12.36 34.47
N ASN A 23 1.89 13.03 35.35
CA ASN A 23 2.98 13.94 34.97
C ASN A 23 4.24 13.18 34.49
N GLN A 24 4.07 12.11 33.72
CA GLN A 24 5.15 11.32 33.17
C GLN A 24 5.27 11.58 31.68
N LYS A 25 6.49 11.85 31.22
CA LYS A 25 6.81 11.92 29.80
C LYS A 25 6.94 10.50 29.26
N LEU A 26 6.01 10.08 28.41
CA LEU A 26 6.06 8.78 27.74
C LEU A 26 6.43 8.95 26.27
N GLN A 27 7.37 8.15 25.79
CA GLN A 27 7.67 8.06 24.37
C GLN A 27 6.79 6.98 23.76
N ILE A 28 5.98 7.34 22.76
CA ILE A 28 5.07 6.42 22.08
C ILE A 28 5.72 5.96 20.79
N HIS A 29 5.97 4.66 20.69
CA HIS A 29 6.52 4.05 19.48
C HIS A 29 5.44 3.79 18.42
N SER A 30 4.28 3.31 18.87
CA SER A 30 3.16 2.95 17.99
C SER A 30 1.83 2.94 18.76
N ILE A 31 0.72 3.15 18.06
CA ILE A 31 -0.63 2.95 18.58
C ILE A 31 -1.28 1.78 17.83
N SER A 32 -1.87 0.84 18.55
CA SER A 32 -2.56 -0.32 17.97
C SER A 32 -4.05 -0.29 18.29
N PRO A 33 -4.92 0.12 17.35
CA PRO A 33 -6.37 0.02 17.53
C PRO A 33 -6.87 -1.43 17.52
N PHE A 34 -6.06 -2.38 17.01
CA PHE A 34 -6.42 -3.79 16.94
C PHE A 34 -5.25 -4.69 17.32
N THR A 35 -5.39 -5.47 18.40
CA THR A 35 -4.43 -6.50 18.79
C THR A 35 -5.14 -7.70 19.40
N ILE A 36 -4.81 -8.88 18.89
CA ILE A 36 -5.17 -10.19 19.44
C ILE A 36 -3.88 -10.91 19.83
N LYS A 37 -3.84 -11.49 21.04
CA LYS A 37 -2.69 -12.26 21.56
C LYS A 37 -3.16 -13.59 22.11
N ASP A 38 -2.34 -14.62 21.90
CA ASP A 38 -2.50 -15.97 22.46
C ASP A 38 -3.91 -16.57 22.24
N ALA A 39 -4.49 -16.33 21.05
CA ALA A 39 -5.86 -16.72 20.72
C ALA A 39 -5.93 -17.56 19.44
N SER A 40 -6.93 -18.42 19.37
CA SER A 40 -7.24 -19.18 18.16
C SER A 40 -8.00 -18.33 17.15
N LEU A 41 -7.66 -18.49 15.87
CA LEU A 41 -8.41 -17.89 14.76
C LEU A 41 -9.59 -18.80 14.42
N LEU A 42 -10.80 -18.25 14.33
CA LEU A 42 -12.04 -19.03 14.09
C LEU A 42 -12.64 -18.68 12.72
N LEU A 43 -12.05 -19.19 11.65
CA LEU A 43 -12.56 -19.02 10.28
C LEU A 43 -13.12 -20.30 9.67
N THR A 44 -13.31 -21.36 10.45
CA THR A 44 -13.84 -22.64 9.94
C THR A 44 -15.35 -22.63 9.70
N GLY A 45 -16.05 -21.56 10.11
CA GLY A 45 -17.51 -21.50 10.15
C GLY A 45 -18.14 -22.17 11.38
N SER A 46 -17.32 -22.68 12.31
CA SER A 46 -17.74 -23.24 13.60
C SER A 46 -17.04 -22.54 14.76
N LEU A 47 -17.76 -22.32 15.87
CA LEU A 47 -17.19 -21.80 17.11
C LEU A 47 -16.37 -22.84 17.88
N GLU A 48 -16.55 -24.12 17.56
CA GLU A 48 -15.90 -25.23 18.27
C GLU A 48 -14.56 -25.65 17.62
N LYS A 49 -14.30 -25.21 16.38
CA LYS A 49 -13.13 -25.61 15.60
C LYS A 49 -12.29 -24.42 15.18
N SER A 50 -11.07 -24.34 15.70
CA SER A 50 -10.09 -23.36 15.27
C SER A 50 -9.59 -23.62 13.85
N SER A 51 -9.22 -22.54 13.16
CA SER A 51 -8.47 -22.60 11.92
C SER A 51 -7.09 -23.19 12.21
N ASN A 52 -6.65 -24.13 11.36
CA ASN A 52 -5.26 -24.55 11.34
C ASN A 52 -4.44 -23.45 10.67
N LEU A 53 -3.55 -22.79 11.41
CA LEU A 53 -2.73 -21.68 10.94
C LEU A 53 -1.69 -22.09 9.90
N ASN A 54 -1.41 -23.39 9.69
CA ASN A 54 -0.64 -23.85 8.53
C ASN A 54 -1.50 -23.95 7.26
N ASN A 55 -2.83 -23.98 7.41
CA ASN A 55 -3.81 -24.09 6.33
C ASN A 55 -4.57 -22.78 6.09
N VAL A 56 -3.88 -21.65 6.28
CA VAL A 56 -4.38 -20.33 5.88
C VAL A 56 -3.52 -19.75 4.77
N SER A 57 -4.09 -18.85 3.98
CA SER A 57 -3.30 -17.92 3.17
C SER A 57 -3.28 -16.54 3.80
N TRP A 58 -2.17 -15.84 3.62
CA TRP A 58 -1.94 -14.45 3.98
C TRP A 58 -1.73 -13.62 2.73
N PHE A 59 -2.64 -12.66 2.46
CA PHE A 59 -2.44 -11.65 1.44
C PHE A 59 -1.50 -10.56 1.96
N LYS A 60 -0.28 -10.52 1.44
CA LYS A 60 0.69 -9.47 1.72
C LYS A 60 0.45 -8.29 0.80
N ASN A 61 0.19 -7.12 1.39
CA ASN A 61 0.31 -5.85 0.71
C ASN A 61 1.58 -5.12 1.14
N GLY A 62 2.30 -4.55 0.17
CA GLY A 62 3.53 -3.80 0.35
C GLY A 62 3.26 -2.28 0.40
N TRP A 63 4.14 -1.53 1.06
CA TRP A 63 3.89 -0.10 1.29
C TRP A 63 4.00 0.87 0.10
N GLN A 64 4.60 0.47 -1.02
CA GLN A 64 4.79 1.40 -2.15
C GLN A 64 4.79 0.61 -3.47
N SER A 65 4.79 1.33 -4.60
CA SER A 65 4.56 0.79 -5.95
C SER A 65 5.42 -0.42 -6.33
N TRP A 66 6.68 -0.48 -5.88
CA TRP A 66 7.61 -1.58 -6.14
C TRP A 66 7.69 -2.61 -5.01
N SER A 67 6.90 -2.43 -3.94
CA SER A 67 6.87 -3.37 -2.82
C SER A 67 6.08 -4.62 -3.20
N PRO A 68 6.49 -5.82 -2.74
CA PRO A 68 5.78 -7.05 -3.07
C PRO A 68 4.32 -7.03 -2.57
N CYS A 69 3.39 -7.24 -3.50
CA CYS A 69 2.01 -7.60 -3.22
C CYS A 69 1.77 -9.05 -3.67
N LYS A 70 1.59 -9.98 -2.72
CA LYS A 70 1.63 -11.43 -3.02
C LYS A 70 0.89 -12.26 -1.97
N LEU A 71 0.64 -13.53 -2.30
CA LEU A 71 0.10 -14.51 -1.37
C LEU A 71 1.23 -15.29 -0.68
N LEU A 72 1.08 -15.52 0.63
CA LEU A 72 1.89 -16.43 1.42
C LEU A 72 0.97 -17.49 2.04
N PHE A 73 1.50 -18.65 2.37
CA PHE A 73 0.76 -19.72 3.05
C PHE A 73 1.24 -19.88 4.48
N GLY A 74 0.37 -20.40 5.34
CA GLY A 74 0.58 -20.50 6.79
C GLY A 74 1.84 -21.25 7.20
N ASP A 75 2.22 -22.27 6.44
CA ASP A 75 3.46 -23.04 6.63
C ASP A 75 4.72 -22.27 6.18
N GLN A 76 4.57 -21.22 5.38
CA GLN A 76 5.65 -20.34 4.93
C GLN A 76 5.94 -19.24 5.93
N LYS A 77 7.06 -18.52 5.73
CA LYS A 77 7.43 -17.34 6.51
C LYS A 77 7.82 -16.23 5.56
N ASP A 78 7.33 -15.02 5.82
CA ASP A 78 7.72 -13.86 5.03
C ASP A 78 9.19 -13.50 5.27
N ARG A 79 9.82 -12.94 4.25
CA ARG A 79 11.20 -12.49 4.34
C ARG A 79 11.24 -11.13 5.02
N LYS A 80 12.13 -10.98 6.00
CA LYS A 80 12.48 -9.66 6.54
C LYS A 80 13.32 -8.90 5.52
N GLY A 81 12.73 -7.86 4.92
CA GLY A 81 13.37 -6.88 4.05
C GLY A 81 13.91 -7.46 2.74
N PRO A 82 14.27 -6.59 1.79
CA PRO A 82 14.96 -7.00 0.58
C PRO A 82 16.40 -7.48 0.90
N PRO A 83 16.99 -8.34 0.05
CA PRO A 83 18.33 -8.89 0.26
C PRO A 83 19.46 -7.87 0.29
N LEU A 84 19.31 -6.77 -0.46
CA LEU A 84 20.39 -5.83 -0.71
C LEU A 84 20.18 -4.55 0.10
N ASN A 85 21.27 -4.06 0.71
CA ASN A 85 21.24 -2.90 1.60
C ASN A 85 20.68 -1.63 0.94
N VAL A 86 20.92 -1.43 -0.37
CA VAL A 86 20.39 -0.28 -1.10
C VAL A 86 18.86 -0.31 -1.16
N TYR A 87 18.28 -1.47 -1.49
CA TYR A 87 16.83 -1.66 -1.49
C TYR A 87 16.25 -1.64 -0.09
N LYS A 88 17.03 -2.01 0.93
CA LYS A 88 16.55 -1.92 2.31
C LYS A 88 16.25 -0.48 2.71
N ARG A 89 17.06 0.47 2.26
CA ARG A 89 16.83 1.90 2.56
C ARG A 89 15.62 2.49 1.84
N THR A 90 15.24 1.94 0.68
CA THR A 90 14.22 2.52 -0.18
C THR A 90 12.91 1.74 -0.22
N LEU A 91 12.94 0.43 0.06
CA LEU A 91 11.78 -0.47 -0.09
C LEU A 91 11.39 -1.16 1.22
N ASP A 92 12.24 -1.19 2.25
CA ASP A 92 11.89 -1.81 3.54
C ASP A 92 11.33 -0.75 4.48
N ASN A 93 10.08 -0.93 4.90
CA ASN A 93 9.43 -0.04 5.85
C ASN A 93 8.76 -0.82 6.97
N GLN A 94 9.35 -1.94 7.39
CA GLN A 94 8.87 -2.73 8.52
C GLN A 94 9.70 -2.48 9.77
N ASP A 95 9.02 -2.43 10.92
CA ASP A 95 9.68 -2.47 12.23
C ASP A 95 9.78 -3.91 12.72
N TYR A 96 10.99 -4.46 12.58
CA TYR A 96 11.30 -5.81 13.02
C TYR A 96 11.49 -5.96 14.54
N GLY A 97 11.39 -4.88 15.32
CA GLY A 97 11.24 -4.95 16.77
C GLY A 97 9.94 -5.67 17.17
N ILE A 98 8.90 -5.56 16.33
CA ILE A 98 7.68 -6.37 16.43
C ILE A 98 7.89 -7.64 15.60
N GLU A 99 8.29 -8.72 16.26
CA GLU A 99 8.46 -10.01 15.58
C GLU A 99 7.14 -10.55 15.04
N GLY A 100 7.24 -11.15 13.84
CA GLY A 100 6.14 -11.65 13.05
C GLY A 100 6.59 -12.74 12.08
N ARG A 101 5.64 -13.55 11.66
CA ARG A 101 5.77 -14.50 10.56
C ARG A 101 5.34 -13.88 9.24
N PHE A 102 4.32 -13.04 9.28
CA PHE A 102 3.78 -12.30 8.14
C PHE A 102 3.67 -10.81 8.46
N TYR A 103 3.95 -10.00 7.44
CA TYR A 103 4.03 -8.56 7.53
C TYR A 103 3.29 -7.93 6.35
N SER A 104 2.46 -6.93 6.59
CA SER A 104 1.79 -6.15 5.55
C SER A 104 1.68 -4.69 5.95
N GLU A 105 1.59 -3.83 4.96
CA GLU A 105 1.25 -2.42 5.12
C GLU A 105 -0.14 -2.15 4.53
N TYR A 106 -0.84 -1.18 5.11
CA TYR A 106 -2.21 -0.80 4.75
C TYR A 106 -3.25 -1.87 5.06
N CYS A 107 -3.25 -3.00 4.38
CA CYS A 107 -4.26 -4.05 4.54
C CYS A 107 -3.70 -5.47 4.40
N THR A 108 -4.50 -6.44 4.83
CA THR A 108 -4.28 -7.86 4.61
C THR A 108 -5.62 -8.61 4.53
N ALA A 109 -5.57 -9.81 3.98
CA ALA A 109 -6.66 -10.78 4.02
C ALA A 109 -6.10 -12.15 4.44
N ILE A 110 -6.71 -12.74 5.47
CA ILE A 110 -6.36 -14.05 6.01
C ILE A 110 -7.48 -15.02 5.63
N THR A 111 -7.21 -16.00 4.78
CA THR A 111 -8.23 -16.95 4.31
C THR A 111 -7.94 -18.34 4.84
N GLU A 112 -8.91 -18.98 5.50
CA GLU A 112 -8.82 -20.42 5.81
C GLU A 112 -9.17 -21.23 4.56
N LEU A 113 -8.24 -22.09 4.14
CA LEU A 113 -8.30 -22.69 2.81
C LEU A 113 -9.40 -23.74 2.67
N SER A 114 -9.83 -24.37 3.76
CA SER A 114 -10.89 -25.41 3.73
C SER A 114 -12.28 -24.81 3.63
N SER A 115 -12.63 -23.90 4.53
CA SER A 115 -13.93 -23.24 4.64
C SER A 115 -14.09 -22.12 3.62
N LYS A 116 -12.96 -21.59 3.11
CA LYS A 116 -12.90 -20.43 2.23
C LYS A 116 -13.48 -19.17 2.88
N SER A 117 -13.44 -19.10 4.21
CA SER A 117 -13.75 -17.88 4.95
C SER A 117 -12.51 -17.01 5.05
N THR A 118 -12.70 -15.72 4.88
CA THR A 118 -11.66 -14.70 4.85
C THR A 118 -11.93 -13.66 5.92
N PHE A 119 -10.89 -13.34 6.69
CA PHE A 119 -10.83 -12.18 7.57
C PHE A 119 -10.04 -11.07 6.87
N ILE A 120 -10.63 -9.89 6.73
CA ILE A 120 -10.03 -8.70 6.13
C ILE A 120 -9.72 -7.71 7.26
N LEU A 121 -8.50 -7.17 7.25
CA LEU A 121 -8.03 -6.19 8.21
C LEU A 121 -7.23 -5.12 7.47
N GLY A 122 -7.57 -3.84 7.61
CA GLY A 122 -6.85 -2.78 6.93
C GLY A 122 -7.14 -1.39 7.45
N PHE A 123 -6.18 -0.47 7.32
CA PHE A 123 -6.32 0.92 7.73
C PHE A 123 -7.02 1.73 6.65
N THR A 124 -8.11 2.41 6.99
CA THR A 124 -8.91 3.22 6.04
C THR A 124 -8.41 4.66 5.94
N THR A 125 -7.66 5.12 6.95
CA THR A 125 -7.03 6.44 6.98
C THR A 125 -5.52 6.33 7.23
N LEU A 126 -4.73 7.25 6.66
CA LEU A 126 -3.27 7.32 6.81
C LEU A 126 -2.65 8.76 6.91
N PRO A 127 -3.38 9.85 7.26
CA PRO A 127 -2.79 11.19 7.28
C PRO A 127 -1.68 11.40 8.32
N GLU A 128 -1.70 10.69 9.45
CA GLU A 128 -0.83 10.99 10.59
C GLU A 128 0.11 9.83 10.95
N GLN A 129 -0.25 8.59 10.62
CA GLN A 129 0.51 7.42 11.05
C GLN A 129 0.76 6.45 9.90
N PHE A 130 2.02 6.02 9.80
CA PHE A 130 2.38 4.95 8.88
C PHE A 130 1.93 3.59 9.42
N SER A 131 1.13 2.85 8.66
CA SER A 131 0.44 1.65 9.16
C SER A 131 1.15 0.33 8.85
N ARG A 132 1.06 -0.61 9.79
CA ARG A 132 1.60 -1.97 9.67
C ARG A 132 0.65 -2.99 10.29
N ILE A 133 0.63 -4.18 9.71
CA ILE A 133 -0.12 -5.34 10.19
C ILE A 133 0.84 -6.53 10.29
N VAL A 134 0.88 -7.16 11.46
CA VAL A 134 1.80 -8.24 11.77
C VAL A 134 1.05 -9.42 12.37
N LEU A 135 1.25 -10.60 11.77
CA LEU A 135 0.80 -11.87 12.32
C LEU A 135 2.00 -12.74 12.69
N ASP A 136 1.98 -13.30 13.89
CA ASP A 136 2.94 -14.27 14.38
C ASP A 136 2.21 -15.50 14.94
N HIS A 137 2.74 -16.68 14.65
CA HIS A 137 2.34 -17.94 15.27
C HIS A 137 3.51 -18.92 15.30
N ASN A 138 3.57 -19.70 16.38
CA ASN A 138 4.61 -20.71 16.59
C ASN A 138 4.11 -22.14 16.29
N ASP A 139 2.81 -22.36 16.41
CA ASP A 139 2.14 -23.63 16.14
C ASP A 139 0.95 -23.42 15.18
N SER A 140 0.24 -24.51 14.88
CA SER A 140 -0.90 -24.50 13.97
C SER A 140 -2.23 -24.09 14.63
N GLU A 141 -2.30 -23.95 15.95
CA GLU A 141 -3.57 -23.85 16.68
C GLU A 141 -3.86 -22.45 17.23
N LYS A 142 -2.81 -21.70 17.61
CA LYS A 142 -2.94 -20.39 18.23
C LYS A 142 -2.04 -19.35 17.59
N MET A 143 -2.62 -18.18 17.36
CA MET A 143 -1.85 -17.00 17.02
C MET A 143 -1.15 -16.54 18.30
N LYS A 144 0.16 -16.35 18.21
CA LYS A 144 0.92 -15.64 19.25
C LYS A 144 0.51 -14.17 19.26
N LYS A 145 0.35 -13.59 18.07
CA LYS A 145 -0.03 -12.19 17.91
C LYS A 145 -0.64 -11.93 16.53
N LEU A 146 -1.71 -11.17 16.49
CA LEU A 146 -2.16 -10.43 15.30
C LEU A 146 -2.39 -8.99 15.73
N THR A 147 -1.61 -8.06 15.18
CA THR A 147 -1.66 -6.65 15.56
C THR A 147 -1.64 -5.79 14.32
N ALA A 148 -2.47 -4.75 14.32
CA ALA A 148 -2.43 -3.66 13.37
C ALA A 148 -2.14 -2.37 14.15
N PHE A 149 -1.12 -1.63 13.72
CA PHE A 149 -0.66 -0.44 14.43
C PHE A 149 -0.16 0.66 13.49
N GLY A 150 -0.35 1.90 13.91
CA GLY A 150 0.26 3.10 13.33
C GLY A 150 1.57 3.44 14.04
N CYS A 151 2.59 3.80 13.27
CA CYS A 151 3.89 4.25 13.78
C CYS A 151 3.77 5.69 14.29
N MET A 152 4.40 5.96 15.43
CA MET A 152 4.38 7.28 16.08
C MET A 152 5.78 7.91 16.13
N ASP A 153 6.79 7.28 15.51
CA ASP A 153 8.17 7.78 15.40
C ASP A 153 8.81 8.26 16.71
N GLY A 154 8.40 7.64 17.82
CA GLY A 154 8.87 8.00 19.14
C GLY A 154 8.37 9.37 19.62
N LEU A 155 7.17 9.78 19.19
CA LEU A 155 6.50 10.99 19.64
C LEU A 155 6.39 11.01 21.16
N LEU A 156 6.74 12.14 21.76
CA LEU A 156 6.64 12.33 23.18
C LEU A 156 5.20 12.72 23.52
N LEU A 157 4.53 11.88 24.29
CA LEU A 157 3.29 12.25 24.98
C LEU A 157 3.69 13.19 26.13
N SER A 158 3.94 14.46 25.79
CA SER A 158 3.98 15.57 26.77
C SER A 158 2.54 16.03 27.06
N GLU A 159 2.30 17.22 27.62
CA GLU A 159 0.97 17.76 28.01
C GLU A 159 -0.11 17.78 26.88
N SER A 160 0.19 17.23 25.71
CA SER A 160 -0.66 17.02 24.54
C SER A 160 -1.32 15.63 24.51
N SER A 161 -2.58 15.58 24.07
CA SER A 161 -3.25 14.35 23.64
C SER A 161 -2.74 13.87 22.28
N ILE A 162 -2.89 12.58 22.00
CA ILE A 162 -3.01 12.10 20.63
C ILE A 162 -4.50 12.04 20.33
N ASP A 163 -4.92 12.84 19.35
CA ASP A 163 -6.34 13.03 19.08
C ASP A 163 -6.99 11.74 18.57
N TYR A 164 -6.27 10.97 17.73
CA TYR A 164 -6.76 9.69 17.22
C TYR A 164 -5.66 8.73 16.76
N SER A 165 -5.99 7.42 16.73
CA SER A 165 -5.32 6.44 15.86
C SER A 165 -5.87 6.52 14.45
N GLU A 166 -5.13 6.03 13.47
CA GLU A 166 -5.75 5.72 12.17
C GLU A 166 -6.93 4.75 12.34
N GLU A 167 -7.94 4.91 11.50
CA GLU A 167 -9.13 4.06 11.49
C GLU A 167 -8.81 2.71 10.86
N ILE A 168 -9.34 1.63 11.43
CA ILE A 168 -9.16 0.28 10.93
C ILE A 168 -10.50 -0.37 10.58
N PHE A 169 -10.54 -0.92 9.38
CA PHE A 169 -11.58 -1.79 8.85
C PHE A 169 -11.34 -3.24 9.29
N VAL A 170 -12.40 -3.88 9.79
CA VAL A 170 -12.44 -5.29 10.20
C VAL A 170 -13.64 -5.93 9.51
N GLY A 171 -13.40 -6.77 8.50
CA GLY A 171 -14.46 -7.38 7.69
C GLY A 171 -14.32 -8.90 7.60
N PHE A 172 -15.43 -9.58 7.33
CA PHE A 172 -15.46 -11.04 7.17
C PHE A 172 -16.21 -11.43 5.91
N LYS A 173 -15.65 -12.37 5.14
CA LYS A 173 -16.26 -12.93 3.94
C LYS A 173 -16.24 -14.45 4.01
N SER A 174 -17.14 -15.09 3.27
CA SER A 174 -17.25 -16.55 3.19
C SER A 174 -17.37 -17.01 1.73
N ASN A 175 -17.32 -18.32 1.48
CA ASN A 175 -17.54 -18.87 0.14
C ASN A 175 -16.59 -18.31 -0.94
N SER A 176 -15.30 -18.11 -0.60
CA SER A 176 -14.29 -17.56 -1.51
C SER A 176 -14.56 -16.11 -1.99
N THR A 177 -15.35 -15.34 -1.25
CA THR A 177 -15.64 -13.93 -1.59
C THR A 177 -14.68 -12.92 -0.96
N GLY A 178 -13.50 -13.36 -0.48
CA GLY A 178 -12.50 -12.49 0.14
C GLY A 178 -12.05 -11.31 -0.73
N TYR A 179 -12.02 -11.47 -2.06
CA TYR A 179 -11.76 -10.38 -3.01
C TYR A 179 -12.79 -9.25 -2.90
N TYR A 180 -14.08 -9.58 -2.76
CA TYR A 180 -15.12 -8.57 -2.57
C TYR A 180 -14.98 -7.86 -1.22
N GLY A 181 -14.48 -8.52 -0.18
CA GLY A 181 -14.14 -7.85 1.08
C GLY A 181 -13.00 -6.83 0.96
N LEU A 182 -12.06 -7.05 0.03
CA LEU A 182 -11.04 -6.05 -0.30
C LEU A 182 -11.62 -4.89 -1.13
N ILE A 183 -12.64 -5.14 -1.95
CA ILE A 183 -13.41 -4.07 -2.63
C ILE A 183 -14.13 -3.22 -1.60
N ASP A 184 -14.85 -3.82 -0.64
CA ASP A 184 -15.54 -3.08 0.41
C ASP A 184 -14.57 -2.21 1.20
N TYR A 185 -13.42 -2.77 1.60
CA TYR A 185 -12.34 -2.01 2.22
C TYR A 185 -11.88 -0.83 1.34
N ALA A 186 -11.62 -1.06 0.05
CA ALA A 186 -11.16 -0.02 -0.86
C ALA A 186 -12.21 1.08 -1.08
N SER A 187 -13.50 0.73 -1.07
CA SER A 187 -14.60 1.71 -1.14
C SER A 187 -14.61 2.62 0.09
N ILE A 188 -14.33 2.12 1.29
CA ILE A 188 -14.18 2.99 2.47
C ILE A 188 -12.95 3.88 2.36
N VAL A 189 -11.82 3.37 1.85
CA VAL A 189 -10.64 4.23 1.58
C VAL A 189 -10.99 5.35 0.59
N GLU A 190 -11.78 5.03 -0.44
CA GLU A 190 -12.22 5.98 -1.46
C GLU A 190 -13.07 7.13 -0.89
N GLU A 191 -13.91 6.87 0.13
CA GLU A 191 -14.69 7.93 0.79
C GLU A 191 -13.82 9.04 1.42
N TYR A 192 -12.56 8.75 1.74
CA TYR A 192 -11.60 9.73 2.27
C TYR A 192 -10.80 10.47 1.18
N LEU A 193 -10.89 10.04 -0.08
CA LEU A 193 -10.22 10.71 -1.19
C LEU A 193 -11.06 11.92 -1.63
N LYS A 194 -10.44 13.10 -1.61
CA LYS A 194 -11.10 14.36 -1.97
C LYS A 194 -10.96 14.72 -3.45
N GLU A 195 -10.06 14.06 -4.16
CA GLU A 195 -9.74 14.37 -5.55
C GLU A 195 -10.54 13.51 -6.50
N GLU A 196 -10.99 14.12 -7.60
CA GLU A 196 -11.67 13.41 -8.66
C GLU A 196 -10.69 12.46 -9.35
N ARG A 197 -11.08 11.18 -9.44
CA ARG A 197 -10.30 10.19 -10.18
C ARG A 197 -10.46 10.45 -11.68
N ILE A 198 -9.38 10.25 -12.42
CA ILE A 198 -9.42 10.27 -13.88
C ILE A 198 -10.42 9.18 -14.33
N SER A 199 -11.43 9.59 -15.09
CA SER A 199 -12.50 8.70 -15.57
C SER A 199 -12.11 7.92 -16.84
N GLU A 200 -11.14 8.44 -17.60
CA GLU A 200 -10.60 7.82 -18.81
C GLU A 200 -9.14 7.43 -18.57
N ILE A 201 -8.79 6.17 -18.79
CA ILE A 201 -7.41 5.70 -18.64
C ILE A 201 -6.62 6.20 -19.85
N PRO A 202 -5.66 7.11 -19.69
CA PRO A 202 -4.94 7.64 -20.83
C PRO A 202 -3.97 6.58 -21.35
N ILE A 203 -3.90 6.47 -22.68
CA ILE A 203 -2.95 5.59 -23.38
C ILE A 203 -1.79 6.46 -23.85
N GLY A 204 -0.56 6.04 -23.64
CA GLY A 204 0.58 6.88 -23.97
C GLY A 204 1.85 6.12 -24.22
N TRP A 205 2.84 6.87 -24.71
CA TRP A 205 4.21 6.40 -24.87
C TRP A 205 5.10 7.00 -23.78
N CYS A 206 6.03 6.20 -23.25
CA CYS A 206 6.99 6.62 -22.23
C CYS A 206 8.42 6.29 -22.69
N SER A 207 9.34 7.26 -22.56
CA SER A 207 10.72 7.10 -23.01
C SER A 207 11.55 6.10 -22.18
N TRP A 208 11.16 5.85 -20.92
CA TRP A 208 12.00 5.17 -19.94
C TRP A 208 12.40 3.74 -20.32
N TYR A 209 11.42 2.93 -20.73
CA TYR A 209 11.61 1.47 -20.88
C TYR A 209 12.36 1.05 -22.15
N TYR A 210 12.86 2.02 -22.93
CA TYR A 210 13.74 1.77 -24.06
C TYR A 210 15.03 2.59 -23.95
N TYR A 211 14.90 3.91 -23.75
CA TYR A 211 16.04 4.81 -23.76
C TYR A 211 16.72 4.96 -22.39
N PHE A 212 15.99 4.69 -21.29
CA PHE A 212 16.42 5.04 -19.94
C PHE A 212 16.92 6.50 -19.89
N THR A 213 18.04 6.73 -19.22
CA THR A 213 18.69 8.04 -19.11
C THR A 213 19.33 8.53 -20.40
N GLU A 214 19.42 7.72 -21.45
CA GLU A 214 20.08 8.06 -22.72
C GLU A 214 19.15 8.76 -23.73
N ILE A 215 17.88 8.99 -23.36
CA ILE A 215 16.93 9.73 -24.22
C ILE A 215 17.49 11.09 -24.63
N SER A 216 17.26 11.48 -25.88
CA SER A 216 17.64 12.78 -26.44
C SER A 216 16.46 13.53 -27.05
N MET A 217 16.63 14.83 -27.32
CA MET A 217 15.64 15.62 -28.06
C MET A 217 15.33 15.01 -29.44
N GLU A 218 16.35 14.49 -30.14
CA GLU A 218 16.18 13.87 -31.45
C GLU A 218 15.31 12.60 -31.35
N ASP A 219 15.53 11.78 -30.33
CA ASP A 219 14.72 10.57 -30.09
C ASP A 219 13.26 10.91 -29.79
N MET A 220 13.03 11.97 -28.99
CA MET A 220 11.67 12.45 -28.74
C MET A 220 10.98 12.86 -30.04
N LEU A 221 11.64 13.67 -30.87
CA LEU A 221 11.06 14.12 -32.15
C LEU A 221 10.78 12.96 -33.11
N LYS A 222 11.66 11.95 -33.18
CA LYS A 222 11.44 10.75 -33.99
C LYS A 222 10.21 9.97 -33.53
N ASN A 223 10.04 9.79 -32.23
CA ASN A 223 8.87 9.07 -31.69
C ASN A 223 7.58 9.89 -31.88
N ILE A 224 7.62 11.21 -31.72
CA ILE A 224 6.49 12.09 -32.01
C ILE A 224 6.01 11.94 -33.46
N GLU A 225 6.93 12.03 -34.43
CA GLU A 225 6.56 11.86 -35.85
C GLU A 225 6.09 10.43 -36.14
N PHE A 226 6.72 9.41 -35.55
CA PHE A 226 6.29 8.01 -35.71
C PHE A 226 4.83 7.80 -35.27
N PHE A 227 4.46 8.25 -34.07
CA PHE A 227 3.10 8.07 -33.57
C PHE A 227 2.09 8.91 -34.33
N LYS A 228 2.47 10.09 -34.79
CA LYS A 228 1.63 10.92 -35.65
C LYS A 228 1.36 10.24 -36.99
N ASP A 229 2.39 9.67 -37.63
CA ASP A 229 2.26 8.93 -38.89
C ASP A 229 1.45 7.62 -38.71
N LYS A 230 1.36 7.11 -37.48
CA LYS A 230 0.72 5.84 -37.12
C LYS A 230 -0.56 5.99 -36.30
N GLU A 231 -1.14 7.19 -36.23
CA GLU A 231 -2.30 7.50 -35.39
C GLU A 231 -3.48 6.55 -35.64
N GLU A 232 -3.76 6.18 -36.90
CA GLU A 232 -4.83 5.23 -37.24
C GLU A 232 -4.56 3.77 -36.80
N GLU A 233 -3.28 3.38 -36.70
CA GLU A 233 -2.87 2.02 -36.33
C GLU A 233 -2.60 1.86 -34.83
N ILE A 234 -2.05 2.90 -34.19
CA ILE A 234 -1.59 2.91 -32.80
C ILE A 234 -2.02 4.24 -32.15
N PRO A 235 -3.32 4.40 -31.81
CA PRO A 235 -3.81 5.63 -31.20
C PRO A 235 -3.27 5.76 -29.77
N ILE A 236 -2.67 6.92 -29.47
CA ILE A 236 -2.20 7.29 -28.13
C ILE A 236 -2.64 8.73 -27.81
N ASP A 237 -2.84 9.01 -26.52
CA ASP A 237 -3.26 10.31 -26.01
C ASP A 237 -2.08 11.22 -25.66
N PHE A 238 -0.97 10.66 -25.16
CA PHE A 238 0.16 11.45 -24.65
C PHE A 238 1.54 10.86 -24.93
N ILE A 239 2.54 11.74 -24.97
CA ILE A 239 3.96 11.41 -25.11
C ILE A 239 4.70 11.89 -23.86
N GLN A 240 5.19 10.96 -23.06
CA GLN A 240 5.87 11.23 -21.80
C GLN A 240 7.39 11.19 -21.96
N LEU A 241 8.04 12.32 -21.71
CA LEU A 241 9.47 12.40 -21.42
C LEU A 241 9.71 11.98 -19.95
N ASP A 242 10.44 10.89 -19.75
CA ASP A 242 10.89 10.41 -18.43
C ASP A 242 12.30 10.94 -18.09
N ASP A 243 12.96 10.36 -17.08
CA ASP A 243 14.31 10.72 -16.64
C ASP A 243 15.35 10.64 -17.77
N GLY A 244 16.34 11.55 -17.73
CA GLY A 244 17.43 11.65 -18.70
C GLY A 244 17.63 13.04 -19.32
N TYR A 245 16.78 14.03 -19.00
CA TYR A 245 16.84 15.37 -19.60
C TYR A 245 17.57 16.43 -18.76
N PHE A 246 17.69 16.21 -17.44
CA PHE A 246 18.35 17.14 -16.52
C PHE A 246 19.80 16.70 -16.22
N LYS A 247 20.61 17.59 -15.65
CA LYS A 247 22.00 17.28 -15.26
C LYS A 247 22.10 16.54 -13.92
N GLN A 248 21.24 16.87 -12.97
CA GLN A 248 21.27 16.29 -11.62
C GLN A 248 19.86 16.21 -11.01
N ILE A 249 19.58 15.13 -10.27
CA ILE A 249 18.32 14.95 -9.54
C ILE A 249 18.16 16.10 -8.55
N GLY A 250 17.03 16.81 -8.64
CA GLY A 250 16.72 18.01 -7.85
C GLY A 250 16.83 19.31 -8.66
N ASP A 251 17.68 19.36 -9.69
CA ASP A 251 17.88 20.52 -10.57
C ASP A 251 17.13 20.35 -11.89
N TYR A 252 15.83 20.05 -11.81
CA TYR A 252 15.00 19.68 -12.96
C TYR A 252 14.83 20.76 -14.04
N GLN A 253 15.31 21.98 -13.82
CA GLN A 253 15.32 23.05 -14.81
C GLN A 253 16.68 23.23 -15.50
N ASP A 254 17.74 22.61 -14.98
CA ASP A 254 19.07 22.64 -15.60
C ASP A 254 19.22 21.47 -16.58
N LEU A 255 18.89 21.75 -17.84
CA LEU A 255 18.89 20.75 -18.91
C LEU A 255 20.32 20.35 -19.29
N ASN A 256 20.50 19.06 -19.59
CA ASN A 256 21.77 18.57 -20.13
C ASN A 256 21.89 18.87 -21.64
N GLU A 257 23.07 18.57 -22.20
CA GLU A 257 23.39 18.87 -23.60
C GLU A 257 22.49 18.17 -24.64
N LYS A 258 21.85 17.04 -24.28
CA LYS A 258 20.93 16.31 -25.16
C LYS A 258 19.58 17.01 -25.32
N PHE A 259 19.29 17.98 -24.45
CA PHE A 259 18.11 18.83 -24.45
C PHE A 259 18.57 20.30 -24.43
N SER A 260 19.53 20.63 -25.30
CA SER A 260 20.00 22.00 -25.49
C SER A 260 18.88 22.93 -25.97
N GLU A 261 17.92 22.38 -26.71
CA GLU A 261 16.62 22.99 -26.96
C GLU A 261 15.75 22.91 -25.68
N SER A 262 15.17 24.04 -25.28
CA SER A 262 14.33 24.12 -24.08
C SER A 262 13.19 23.08 -24.08
N LEU A 263 12.77 22.60 -22.91
CA LEU A 263 11.58 21.74 -22.80
C LEU A 263 10.31 22.37 -23.40
N SER A 264 10.18 23.70 -23.34
CA SER A 264 9.08 24.43 -23.99
C SER A 264 9.03 24.22 -25.50
N PHE A 265 10.17 23.97 -26.16
CA PHE A 265 10.20 23.61 -27.57
C PHE A 265 9.63 22.20 -27.80
N LEU A 266 10.05 21.24 -26.98
CA LEU A 266 9.54 19.86 -27.04
C LEU A 266 8.03 19.79 -26.77
N PHE A 267 7.54 20.44 -25.72
CA PHE A 267 6.12 20.45 -25.39
C PHE A 267 5.27 21.03 -26.52
N LYS A 268 5.73 22.12 -27.15
CA LYS A 268 5.08 22.65 -28.36
C LYS A 268 5.07 21.66 -29.51
N LYS A 269 6.11 20.83 -29.66
CA LYS A 269 6.15 19.81 -30.72
C LYS A 269 5.15 18.68 -30.47
N ILE A 270 5.01 18.26 -29.21
CA ILE A 270 4.02 17.29 -28.76
C ILE A 270 2.61 17.82 -29.03
N GLU A 271 2.28 19.02 -28.52
CA GLU A 271 0.97 19.65 -28.70
C GLU A 271 0.61 19.86 -30.18
N ASN A 272 1.53 20.40 -30.99
CA ASN A 272 1.29 20.63 -32.42
C ASN A 272 1.13 19.33 -33.23
N SER A 273 1.49 18.18 -32.64
CA SER A 273 1.31 16.86 -33.25
C SER A 273 0.03 16.17 -32.79
N GLY A 274 -0.79 16.83 -31.95
CA GLY A 274 -2.07 16.31 -31.48
C GLY A 274 -2.00 15.52 -30.17
N PHE A 275 -0.83 15.42 -29.54
CA PHE A 275 -0.63 14.69 -28.29
C PHE A 275 -0.64 15.62 -27.07
N LYS A 276 -0.93 15.05 -25.90
CA LYS A 276 -0.74 15.68 -24.59
C LYS A 276 0.65 15.43 -24.03
#